data_AF-J0ZBJ5-F1
#
_entry.id   AF-J0ZBJ5-F1
#
_cell.length_a   1.000
_cell.length_b   1.000
_cell.length_c   1.000
_cell.angle_alpha   90.00
_cell.angle_beta   90.00
_cell.angle_gamma   90.00
#
_symmetry.space_group_name_H-M   'P 1'
#
loop_
_entity.id
_entity.type
_entity.pdbx_description
1 polymer ?
#
loop_
_entity_poly.entity_id
_entity_poly.type
_entity_poly.pdbx_seq_one_letter_code
_entity_poly.pdbx_strand_id
1 'polypeptide(L)'
;MKATVKKYQFTNQTILREGKKLYRIKALRDFGDVKAGQLGGYIESEENLSHDGNCWVGDQAIVVSPGRVYENAQVYGNAGVGGFVYGNARVYDSAKVFANAHVYDNAHVFDSAKIVSKVHVYENANACGMAIVTKNICGDTMNNVYTERLSPAGEICFVMCRPHRKTA
;
A
#
# COMPACT_ATOMS: atom_id res chain seq x y z
N MET A 1 4.83 -7.77 33.17
CA MET A 1 4.70 -7.60 31.71
C MET A 1 3.30 -7.05 31.44
N LYS A 2 3.15 -5.86 30.85
CA LYS A 2 1.83 -5.39 30.39
C LYS A 2 1.47 -6.23 29.17
N ALA A 3 0.38 -7.00 29.24
CA ALA A 3 -0.18 -7.64 28.06
C ALA A 3 -0.59 -6.53 27.08
N THR A 4 0.03 -6.48 25.91
CA THR A 4 -0.35 -5.53 24.87
C THR A 4 -1.75 -5.90 24.37
N VAL A 5 -2.71 -4.98 24.49
CA VAL A 5 -4.09 -5.22 24.07
C VAL A 5 -4.12 -5.34 22.55
N LYS A 6 -4.55 -6.51 22.04
CA LYS A 6 -4.64 -6.75 20.60
C LYS A 6 -5.53 -5.70 19.91
N LYS A 7 -5.06 -5.18 18.79
CA LYS A 7 -5.78 -4.19 17.96
C LYS A 7 -6.86 -4.83 17.10
N TYR A 8 -6.61 -6.04 16.62
CA TYR A 8 -7.49 -6.78 15.73
C TYR A 8 -7.34 -8.30 15.95
N GLN A 9 -8.23 -9.07 15.35
CA GLN A 9 -8.15 -10.52 15.28
C GLN A 9 -8.44 -11.02 13.86
N PHE A 10 -8.05 -12.26 13.57
CA PHE A 10 -8.53 -12.99 12.40
C PHE A 10 -9.98 -13.42 12.57
N THR A 11 -10.70 -13.44 11.45
CA THR A 11 -12.01 -14.06 11.35
C THR A 11 -11.91 -15.42 10.63
N ASN A 12 -13.03 -16.13 10.55
CA ASN A 12 -13.13 -17.40 9.81
C ASN A 12 -13.20 -17.21 8.29
N GLN A 13 -13.32 -15.96 7.79
CA GLN A 13 -13.32 -15.68 6.36
C GLN A 13 -11.90 -15.71 5.81
N THR A 14 -11.66 -16.58 4.83
CA THR A 14 -10.33 -16.78 4.25
C THR A 14 -10.37 -16.77 2.74
N ILE A 15 -9.28 -16.35 2.12
CA ILE A 15 -9.06 -16.43 0.68
C ILE A 15 -7.71 -17.10 0.37
N LEU A 16 -7.61 -17.69 -0.83
CA LEU A 16 -6.34 -18.15 -1.39
C LEU A 16 -5.85 -17.18 -2.46
N ARG A 17 -4.59 -16.75 -2.36
CA ARG A 17 -3.89 -15.92 -3.35
C ARG A 17 -2.47 -16.45 -3.51
N GLU A 18 -2.09 -16.82 -4.72
CA GLU A 18 -0.73 -17.31 -5.04
C GLU A 18 -0.26 -18.46 -4.11
N GLY A 19 -1.16 -19.38 -3.77
CA GLY A 19 -0.87 -20.51 -2.86
C GLY A 19 -0.82 -20.14 -1.38
N LYS A 20 -0.97 -18.87 -1.02
CA LYS A 20 -1.03 -18.38 0.36
C LYS A 20 -2.46 -18.26 0.83
N LYS A 21 -2.71 -18.65 2.08
CA LYS A 21 -4.00 -18.49 2.76
C LYS A 21 -3.97 -17.20 3.57
N LEU A 22 -4.94 -16.31 3.30
CA LEU A 22 -5.08 -15.04 4.00
C LEU A 22 -6.39 -15.04 4.80
N TYR A 23 -6.38 -14.31 5.91
CA TYR A 23 -7.48 -14.21 6.85
C TYR A 23 -8.02 -12.79 6.87
N ARG A 24 -9.34 -12.64 6.78
CA ARG A 24 -10.00 -11.34 6.95
C ARG A 24 -9.81 -10.89 8.39
N ILE A 25 -9.44 -9.62 8.60
CA ILE A 25 -9.26 -9.05 9.93
C ILE A 25 -10.50 -8.34 10.46
N LYS A 26 -10.65 -8.29 11.78
CA LYS A 26 -11.70 -7.54 12.48
C LYS A 26 -11.10 -6.74 13.63
N ALA A 27 -11.40 -5.45 13.70
CA ALA A 27 -10.94 -4.57 14.78
C ALA A 27 -11.54 -4.99 16.13
N LEU A 28 -10.72 -4.96 17.18
CA LEU A 28 -11.11 -5.30 18.55
C LEU A 28 -11.39 -4.07 19.43
N ARG A 29 -10.91 -2.89 19.01
CA ARG A 29 -11.04 -1.62 19.71
C ARG A 29 -11.06 -0.47 18.70
N ASP A 30 -11.42 0.72 19.16
CA ASP A 30 -11.33 1.95 18.39
C ASP A 30 -9.86 2.42 18.28
N PHE A 31 -9.46 2.92 17.11
CA PHE A 31 -8.17 3.57 16.85
C PHE A 31 -8.21 4.31 15.51
N GLY A 32 -7.60 5.49 15.42
CA GLY A 32 -7.75 6.36 14.25
C GLY A 32 -9.22 6.51 13.85
N ASP A 33 -9.52 6.22 12.59
CA ASP A 33 -10.89 6.22 12.05
C ASP A 33 -11.59 4.84 12.09
N VAL A 34 -10.93 3.81 12.65
CA VAL A 34 -11.46 2.44 12.71
C VAL A 34 -12.22 2.20 14.00
N LYS A 35 -13.40 1.60 13.90
CA LYS A 35 -14.28 1.27 15.04
C LYS A 35 -14.19 -0.19 15.45
N ALA A 36 -14.35 -0.45 16.74
CA ALA A 36 -14.42 -1.80 17.28
C ALA A 36 -15.49 -2.62 16.53
N GLY A 37 -15.11 -3.82 16.08
CA GLY A 37 -15.97 -4.70 15.30
C GLY A 37 -15.95 -4.47 13.78
N GLN A 38 -15.33 -3.40 13.28
CA GLN A 38 -15.19 -3.14 11.85
C GLN A 38 -14.34 -4.23 11.17
N LEU A 39 -14.80 -4.71 10.02
CA LEU A 39 -14.03 -5.61 9.17
C LEU A 39 -12.99 -4.83 8.37
N GLY A 40 -11.74 -5.30 8.39
CA GLY A 40 -10.65 -4.80 7.53
C GLY A 40 -10.37 -5.77 6.37
N GLY A 41 -9.29 -5.60 5.63
CA GLY A 41 -8.87 -6.46 4.52
C GLY A 41 -8.34 -7.82 4.96
N TYR A 42 -7.44 -8.41 4.17
CA TYR A 42 -6.91 -9.75 4.39
C TYR A 42 -5.40 -9.74 4.58
N ILE A 43 -4.91 -10.46 5.59
CA ILE A 43 -3.47 -10.63 5.82
C ILE A 43 -3.11 -12.11 6.02
N GLU A 44 -1.86 -12.47 5.74
CA GLU A 44 -1.34 -13.86 5.86
C GLU A 44 -1.06 -14.23 7.33
N SER A 45 -0.44 -13.34 8.10
CA SER A 45 -0.11 -13.52 9.51
C SER A 45 -0.11 -12.20 10.29
N GLU A 46 0.01 -12.26 11.63
CA GLU A 46 0.07 -11.06 12.47
C GLU A 46 1.36 -10.24 12.24
N GLU A 47 2.36 -10.79 11.54
CA GLU A 47 3.56 -10.03 11.14
C GLU A 47 3.27 -8.98 10.05
N ASN A 48 2.19 -9.14 9.28
CA ASN A 48 1.88 -8.26 8.17
C ASN A 48 1.24 -6.93 8.60
N LEU A 49 0.65 -6.86 9.79
CA LEU A 49 -0.02 -5.65 10.28
C LEU A 49 0.25 -5.46 11.77
N SER A 50 0.92 -4.38 12.14
CA SER A 50 1.26 -4.11 13.54
C SER A 50 0.01 -3.94 14.42
N HIS A 51 0.10 -4.39 15.68
CA HIS A 51 -0.89 -4.07 16.71
C HIS A 51 -0.69 -2.67 17.33
N ASP A 52 0.46 -2.04 17.09
CA ASP A 52 0.78 -0.67 17.51
C ASP A 52 0.39 0.34 16.44
N GLY A 53 0.29 1.61 16.85
CA GLY A 53 -0.10 2.73 15.98
C GLY A 53 -1.50 2.60 15.37
N ASN A 54 -1.82 3.49 14.45
CA ASN A 54 -3.11 3.55 13.78
C ASN A 54 -3.15 2.80 12.45
N CYS A 55 -2.11 2.04 12.10
CA CYS A 55 -2.06 1.37 10.81
C CYS A 55 -3.22 0.38 10.62
N TRP A 56 -3.73 0.31 9.39
CA TRP A 56 -4.89 -0.53 9.07
C TRP A 56 -4.86 -1.04 7.63
N VAL A 57 -5.41 -2.24 7.46
CA VAL A 57 -5.72 -2.81 6.14
C VAL A 57 -7.24 -2.87 6.05
N GLY A 58 -7.84 -2.12 5.14
CA GLY A 58 -9.28 -1.99 4.93
C GLY A 58 -9.78 -2.66 3.65
N ASP A 59 -11.09 -2.60 3.42
CA ASP A 59 -11.76 -3.00 2.18
C ASP A 59 -11.37 -4.39 1.69
N GLN A 60 -10.94 -4.56 0.43
CA GLN A 60 -10.47 -5.82 -0.15
C GLN A 60 -8.94 -5.88 -0.23
N ALA A 61 -8.23 -4.96 0.43
CA ALA A 61 -6.79 -4.92 0.37
C ALA A 61 -6.17 -6.19 0.97
N ILE A 62 -5.05 -6.59 0.39
CA ILE A 62 -4.32 -7.78 0.80
C ILE A 62 -2.87 -7.43 1.18
N VAL A 63 -2.38 -8.02 2.28
CA VAL A 63 -0.98 -7.95 2.66
C VAL A 63 -0.43 -9.35 2.81
N VAL A 64 0.63 -9.65 2.06
CA VAL A 64 1.28 -10.98 2.05
C VAL A 64 2.75 -10.83 2.40
N SER A 65 3.32 -11.84 3.05
CA SER A 65 4.74 -11.84 3.39
C SER A 65 5.61 -11.75 2.12
N PRO A 66 6.69 -10.94 2.12
CA PRO A 66 7.32 -10.29 3.29
C PRO A 66 6.71 -8.93 3.69
N GLY A 67 5.58 -8.53 3.11
CA GLY A 67 5.00 -7.20 3.32
C GLY A 67 4.53 -6.94 4.75
N ARG A 68 4.69 -5.68 5.19
CA ARG A 68 4.34 -5.22 6.54
C ARG A 68 3.74 -3.83 6.50
N VAL A 69 2.68 -3.62 7.27
CA VAL A 69 2.00 -2.34 7.45
C VAL A 69 2.06 -1.95 8.93
N TYR A 70 2.71 -0.82 9.24
CA TYR A 70 2.94 -0.40 10.62
C TYR A 70 2.88 1.13 10.79
N GLU A 71 3.05 1.62 12.02
CA GLU A 71 2.86 3.03 12.40
C GLU A 71 1.44 3.53 12.12
N ASN A 72 1.22 4.52 11.26
CA ASN A 72 -0.10 5.08 10.94
C ASN A 72 -0.55 4.76 9.50
N ALA A 73 0.18 3.93 8.78
CA ALA A 73 -0.06 3.63 7.38
C ALA A 73 -1.44 3.01 7.11
N GLN A 74 -2.11 3.45 6.05
CA GLN A 74 -3.43 2.96 5.65
C GLN A 74 -3.34 2.24 4.30
N VAL A 75 -3.82 1.01 4.24
CA VAL A 75 -3.93 0.24 2.99
C VAL A 75 -5.39 -0.13 2.77
N TYR A 76 -6.01 0.28 1.67
CA TYR A 76 -7.46 0.07 1.46
C TYR A 76 -7.81 -0.07 -0.03
N GLY A 77 -9.10 -0.11 -0.39
CA GLY A 77 -9.55 -0.48 -1.73
C GLY A 77 -9.27 -1.95 -2.07
N ASN A 78 -8.75 -2.19 -3.27
CA ASN A 78 -8.29 -3.48 -3.80
C ASN A 78 -6.75 -3.59 -3.84
N ALA A 79 -6.04 -2.82 -3.02
CA ALA A 79 -4.58 -2.75 -3.05
C ALA A 79 -3.92 -4.08 -2.66
N GLY A 80 -2.75 -4.35 -3.24
CA GLY A 80 -1.93 -5.52 -2.91
C GLY A 80 -0.54 -5.13 -2.43
N VAL A 81 -0.16 -5.60 -1.23
CA VAL A 81 1.12 -5.26 -0.59
C VAL A 81 1.90 -6.53 -0.27
N GLY A 82 3.07 -6.66 -0.89
CA GLY A 82 4.16 -7.56 -0.48
C GLY A 82 5.45 -6.80 -0.13
N GLY A 83 5.37 -5.47 0.07
CA GLY A 83 6.45 -4.60 0.53
C GLY A 83 6.13 -3.92 1.87
N PHE A 84 6.91 -2.90 2.24
CA PHE A 84 6.79 -2.22 3.53
C PHE A 84 6.04 -0.90 3.39
N VAL A 85 4.99 -0.71 4.18
CA VAL A 85 4.20 0.53 4.22
C VAL A 85 4.13 1.05 5.66
N TYR A 86 4.64 2.26 5.90
CA TYR A 86 4.77 2.83 7.24
C TYR A 86 4.68 4.36 7.23
N GLY A 87 5.00 5.04 8.33
CA GLY A 87 4.70 6.46 8.49
C GLY A 87 3.19 6.72 8.51
N ASN A 88 2.77 7.76 7.80
CA ASN A 88 1.38 8.11 7.51
C ASN A 88 1.00 7.74 6.05
N ALA A 89 1.76 6.88 5.39
CA ALA A 89 1.57 6.55 3.98
C ALA A 89 0.21 5.90 3.70
N ARG A 90 -0.28 6.10 2.47
CA ARG A 90 -1.56 5.55 2.01
C ARG A 90 -1.38 4.77 0.71
N VAL A 91 -1.84 3.53 0.69
CA VAL A 91 -1.83 2.68 -0.51
C VAL A 91 -3.25 2.20 -0.80
N TYR A 92 -3.83 2.59 -1.93
CA TYR A 92 -5.26 2.36 -2.16
C TYR A 92 -5.63 2.13 -3.63
N ASP A 93 -6.93 2.05 -3.91
CA ASP A 93 -7.49 1.62 -5.20
C ASP A 93 -6.98 0.24 -5.61
N SER A 94 -6.33 0.10 -6.75
CA SER A 94 -5.74 -1.16 -7.24
C SER A 94 -4.21 -1.14 -7.21
N ALA A 95 -3.63 -0.26 -6.40
CA ALA A 95 -2.19 -0.12 -6.27
C ALA A 95 -1.49 -1.40 -5.79
N LYS A 96 -0.24 -1.57 -6.21
CA LYS A 96 0.56 -2.77 -5.99
C LYS A 96 1.95 -2.40 -5.51
N VAL A 97 2.33 -2.82 -4.32
CA VAL A 97 3.65 -2.54 -3.72
C VAL A 97 4.33 -3.87 -3.41
N PHE A 98 5.39 -4.22 -4.13
CA PHE A 98 6.03 -5.54 -4.05
C PHE A 98 7.56 -5.47 -4.08
N ALA A 99 8.21 -6.63 -3.93
CA ALA A 99 9.65 -6.80 -4.11
C ALA A 99 10.52 -5.89 -3.23
N ASN A 100 10.23 -5.88 -1.91
CA ASN A 100 10.94 -5.09 -0.90
C ASN A 100 10.88 -3.57 -1.14
N ALA A 101 9.87 -3.06 -1.85
CA ALA A 101 9.61 -1.62 -1.92
C ALA A 101 9.17 -1.06 -0.55
N HIS A 102 9.53 0.19 -0.30
CA HIS A 102 9.19 0.94 0.92
C HIS A 102 8.33 2.16 0.54
N VAL A 103 7.17 2.30 1.16
CA VAL A 103 6.28 3.47 1.04
C VAL A 103 6.08 4.06 2.44
N TYR A 104 6.50 5.30 2.67
CA TYR A 104 6.53 5.87 4.01
C TYR A 104 6.38 7.40 4.04
N ASP A 105 6.56 8.01 5.21
CA ASP A 105 6.22 9.41 5.51
C ASP A 105 4.75 9.70 5.17
N ASN A 106 4.45 10.65 4.30
CA ASN A 106 3.08 10.97 3.87
C ASN A 106 2.81 10.54 2.42
N ALA A 107 3.58 9.58 1.88
CA ALA A 107 3.47 9.17 0.49
C ALA A 107 2.13 8.49 0.18
N HIS A 108 1.61 8.75 -1.02
CA HIS A 108 0.38 8.15 -1.54
C HIS A 108 0.67 7.32 -2.81
N VAL A 109 0.18 6.08 -2.83
CA VAL A 109 0.24 5.19 -4.00
C VAL A 109 -1.17 4.69 -4.31
N PHE A 110 -1.68 4.98 -5.51
CA PHE A 110 -3.10 4.77 -5.82
C PHE A 110 -3.36 4.48 -7.31
N ASP A 111 -4.63 4.45 -7.72
CA ASP A 111 -5.11 3.93 -9.00
C ASP A 111 -4.59 2.51 -9.31
N SER A 112 -3.76 2.35 -10.35
CA SER A 112 -3.19 1.08 -10.80
C SER A 112 -1.66 1.07 -10.71
N ALA A 113 -1.08 1.94 -9.89
CA ALA A 113 0.36 2.10 -9.78
C ALA A 113 1.03 0.82 -9.24
N LYS A 114 2.20 0.49 -9.79
CA LYS A 114 3.03 -0.64 -9.39
C LYS A 114 4.38 -0.15 -8.91
N ILE A 115 4.69 -0.37 -7.64
CA ILE A 115 5.99 -0.08 -7.04
C ILE A 115 6.75 -1.40 -6.87
N VAL A 116 7.94 -1.49 -7.47
CA VAL A 116 8.73 -2.73 -7.52
C VAL A 116 10.19 -2.46 -7.16
N SER A 117 10.98 -3.52 -6.95
CA SER A 117 12.45 -3.49 -6.95
C SER A 117 13.11 -2.53 -5.94
N LYS A 118 12.93 -2.75 -4.62
CA LYS A 118 13.61 -1.98 -3.56
C LYS A 118 13.45 -0.45 -3.68
N VAL A 119 12.39 0.01 -4.34
CA VAL A 119 12.09 1.44 -4.50
C VAL A 119 11.59 2.03 -3.19
N HIS A 120 11.99 3.27 -2.92
CA HIS A 120 11.48 4.10 -1.83
C HIS A 120 10.55 5.18 -2.39
N VAL A 121 9.31 5.24 -1.89
CA VAL A 121 8.34 6.33 -2.14
C VAL A 121 8.05 6.99 -0.81
N TYR A 122 8.43 8.27 -0.65
CA TYR A 122 8.50 8.90 0.67
C TYR A 122 8.24 10.42 0.61
N GLU A 123 8.38 11.11 1.75
CA GLU A 123 7.90 12.48 1.96
C GLU A 123 6.43 12.64 1.55
N ASN A 124 6.10 13.55 0.63
CA ASN A 124 4.73 13.81 0.15
C ASN A 124 4.51 13.28 -1.29
N ALA A 125 5.26 12.24 -1.68
CA ALA A 125 5.21 11.69 -3.04
C ALA A 125 3.83 11.11 -3.42
N ASN A 126 3.43 11.31 -4.67
CA ASN A 126 2.23 10.72 -5.26
C ASN A 126 2.61 9.80 -6.44
N ALA A 127 2.21 8.54 -6.39
CA ALA A 127 2.35 7.59 -7.50
C ALA A 127 0.97 7.03 -7.90
N CYS A 128 0.56 7.29 -9.14
CA CYS A 128 -0.81 7.02 -9.61
C CYS A 128 -0.87 6.65 -11.10
N GLY A 129 -2.07 6.34 -11.60
CA GLY A 129 -2.29 5.86 -12.96
C GLY A 129 -1.72 4.46 -13.25
N MET A 130 -1.40 4.19 -14.52
CA MET A 130 -0.74 2.94 -14.97
C MET A 130 0.78 2.99 -14.80
N ALA A 131 1.25 3.46 -13.65
CA ALA A 131 2.68 3.64 -13.37
C ALA A 131 3.39 2.32 -13.09
N ILE A 132 4.64 2.19 -13.56
CA ILE A 132 5.61 1.25 -13.00
C ILE A 132 6.78 2.06 -12.45
N VAL A 133 6.94 2.06 -11.14
CA VAL A 133 8.00 2.81 -10.48
C VAL A 133 9.17 1.89 -10.18
N THR A 134 10.32 2.21 -10.79
CA THR A 134 11.59 1.46 -10.67
C THR A 134 12.71 2.27 -10.05
N LYS A 135 12.46 3.54 -9.72
CA LYS A 135 13.40 4.46 -9.05
C LYS A 135 12.69 5.16 -7.89
N ASN A 136 13.47 5.63 -6.93
CA ASN A 136 12.94 6.33 -5.75
C ASN A 136 12.17 7.62 -6.14
N ILE A 137 11.10 7.92 -5.39
CA ILE A 137 10.27 9.13 -5.56
C ILE A 137 10.15 9.85 -4.21
N CYS A 138 10.27 11.18 -4.22
CA CYS A 138 10.12 12.09 -3.06
C CYS A 138 9.45 13.42 -3.47
N GLY A 139 9.13 14.27 -2.48
CA GLY A 139 8.51 15.59 -2.67
C GLY A 139 7.08 15.62 -3.23
N ASP A 140 6.51 16.82 -3.43
CA ASP A 140 5.19 17.06 -4.04
C ASP A 140 5.21 16.84 -5.57
N THR A 141 5.60 15.63 -5.97
CA THR A 141 5.77 15.31 -7.38
C THR A 141 4.51 14.66 -7.92
N MET A 142 3.64 15.42 -8.60
CA MET A 142 2.58 14.85 -9.46
C MET A 142 3.13 14.22 -10.76
N ASN A 143 4.46 14.05 -10.90
CA ASN A 143 5.13 13.90 -12.20
C ASN A 143 6.31 12.90 -12.26
N ASN A 144 6.39 11.87 -11.42
CA ASN A 144 7.45 10.85 -11.56
C ASN A 144 6.85 9.46 -11.80
N VAL A 145 6.11 9.33 -12.90
CA VAL A 145 5.62 8.04 -13.40
C VAL A 145 6.31 7.74 -14.72
N TYR A 146 7.27 6.82 -14.69
CA TYR A 146 7.86 6.25 -15.90
C TYR A 146 6.91 5.16 -16.43
N THR A 147 6.33 5.38 -17.61
CA THR A 147 5.67 4.33 -18.37
C THR A 147 6.68 3.72 -19.34
N GLU A 148 7.23 2.56 -19.03
CA GLU A 148 7.91 1.76 -20.05
C GLU A 148 6.82 1.07 -20.88
N ARG A 149 6.45 1.69 -21.99
CA ARG A 149 5.78 0.95 -23.08
C ARG A 149 6.91 0.33 -23.87
N LEU A 150 7.15 -0.97 -23.71
CA LEU A 150 8.07 -1.74 -24.56
C LEU A 150 7.71 -1.43 -26.02
N SER A 151 8.54 -0.61 -26.70
CA SER A 151 8.50 -0.56 -28.16
C SER A 151 9.07 -1.88 -28.67
N PRO A 152 8.56 -2.47 -29.77
CA PRO A 152 9.12 -3.71 -30.34
C PRO A 152 10.59 -3.56 -30.77
N ALA A 153 11.12 -2.34 -30.75
CA ALA A 153 12.45 -1.98 -31.23
C ALA A 153 13.21 -1.17 -30.16
N GLY A 154 13.43 -1.76 -28.97
CA GLY A 154 14.59 -1.49 -28.10
C GLY A 154 14.95 -0.06 -27.68
N GLU A 155 14.16 0.96 -27.99
CA GLU A 155 14.41 2.36 -27.66
C GLU A 155 13.33 2.89 -26.70
N ILE A 156 13.79 3.46 -25.58
CA ILE A 156 12.97 3.99 -24.49
C ILE A 156 12.56 5.42 -24.85
N CYS A 157 11.24 5.65 -24.99
CA CYS A 157 10.67 6.98 -25.20
C CYS A 157 10.01 7.52 -23.92
N PHE A 158 10.40 8.75 -23.53
CA PHE A 158 9.83 9.48 -22.39
C PHE A 158 8.59 10.26 -22.84
N VAL A 159 7.45 10.08 -22.17
CA VAL A 159 6.26 10.90 -22.40
C VAL A 159 5.91 11.63 -21.10
N MET A 160 6.10 12.96 -21.09
CA MET A 160 5.57 13.82 -20.04
C MET A 160 4.08 14.04 -20.28
N CYS A 161 3.22 13.53 -19.40
CA CYS A 161 1.83 13.99 -19.35
C CYS A 161 1.78 15.20 -18.41
N ARG A 162 1.50 16.39 -18.95
CA ARG A 162 1.33 17.61 -18.13
C ARG A 162 0.09 17.46 -17.22
N PRO A 163 0.13 17.92 -15.96
CA PRO A 163 -1.07 17.97 -15.14
C PRO A 163 -2.08 18.93 -15.79
N HIS A 164 -3.33 18.47 -15.90
CA HIS A 164 -4.45 19.34 -16.24
C HIS A 164 -4.60 20.34 -15.07
N ARG A 165 -4.14 21.58 -15.25
CA ARG A 165 -4.52 22.68 -14.35
C ARG A 165 -6.04 22.80 -14.45
N LYS A 166 -6.78 22.55 -13.35
CA LYS A 166 -8.08 23.18 -13.19
C LYS A 166 -7.81 24.68 -13.16
N THR A 167 -8.21 25.37 -14.22
CA THR A 167 -8.25 26.82 -14.28
C THR A 167 -9.15 27.33 -13.14
N ALA A 168 -8.67 28.33 -12.41
CA ALA A 168 -9.52 29.20 -11.61
C ALA A 168 -10.49 29.97 -12.53
#